data_AF-A0A9D8K8L4-F1
#
_entry.id   AF-A0A9D8K8L4-F1
#
_cell.length_a   1.000
_cell.length_b   1.000
_cell.length_c   1.000
_cell.angle_alpha   90.00
_cell.angle_beta   90.00
_cell.angle_gamma   90.00
#
_symmetry.space_group_name_H-M   'P 1'
#
loop_
_entity.id
_entity.type
_entity.pdbx_description
1 polymer ?
#
loop_
_entity_poly.entity_id
_entity_poly.type
_entity_poly.pdbx_seq_one_letter_code
_entity_poly.pdbx_strand_id
1 'polypeptide(L)'
;MSSNPVFNLATLSLRQLREMARSIGILRYSSENREGLTEAIAGRVSDGSLPLSDLAGLADLAALEAEMSPPPKPSGETRVVFLPRDPQWAYVFWEISEADREEALRHGAQQLCLRVADVTGLAGGSSHPHTLQEVVVDSHA
;
A
#
# COMPACT_ATOMS: atom_id res chain seq x y z
N MET A 1 17.39 -17.79 -26.97
CA MET A 1 16.74 -17.42 -25.69
C MET A 1 15.59 -16.50 -26.05
N SER A 2 14.41 -17.07 -26.28
CA SER A 2 13.27 -16.37 -26.86
C SER A 2 12.61 -15.48 -25.81
N SER A 3 12.83 -14.17 -25.91
CA SER A 3 12.10 -13.16 -25.13
C SER A 3 10.64 -13.15 -25.59
N ASN A 4 9.76 -13.68 -24.74
CA ASN A 4 8.32 -13.78 -24.98
C ASN A 4 7.71 -12.35 -25.01
N PRO A 5 6.84 -11.99 -25.96
CA PRO A 5 6.32 -10.62 -26.14
C PRO A 5 5.14 -10.32 -25.20
N VAL A 6 5.12 -10.94 -24.02
CA VAL A 6 4.20 -10.56 -22.96
C VAL A 6 4.92 -9.48 -22.18
N PHE A 7 4.49 -8.24 -22.36
CA PHE A 7 4.86 -7.11 -21.51
C PHE A 7 4.93 -7.60 -20.05
N ASN A 8 5.94 -7.19 -19.30
CA ASN A 8 5.99 -7.52 -17.88
C ASN A 8 4.84 -6.79 -17.17
N LEU A 9 3.63 -7.36 -17.20
CA LEU A 9 2.42 -6.77 -16.63
C LEU A 9 2.60 -6.49 -15.14
N ALA A 10 3.54 -7.18 -14.49
CA ALA A 10 3.87 -6.96 -13.10
C ALA A 10 4.55 -5.61 -12.84
N THR A 11 5.20 -4.99 -13.85
CA THR A 11 5.84 -3.67 -13.73
C THR A 11 4.92 -2.51 -14.07
N LEU A 12 3.71 -2.78 -14.58
CA LEU A 12 2.76 -1.73 -14.97
C LEU A 12 1.97 -1.22 -13.76
N SER A 13 1.65 0.08 -13.77
CA SER A 13 0.77 0.69 -12.79
C SER A 13 -0.67 0.18 -12.96
N LEU A 14 -1.49 0.22 -11.89
CA LEU A 14 -2.90 -0.21 -11.96
C LEU A 14 -3.69 0.59 -13.00
N ARG A 15 -3.31 1.85 -13.23
CA ARG A 15 -3.92 2.71 -14.25
C ARG A 15 -3.56 2.24 -15.65
N GLN A 16 -2.28 1.92 -15.90
CA GLN A 16 -1.82 1.37 -17.18
C GLN A 16 -2.50 0.02 -17.48
N LEU A 17 -2.65 -0.86 -16.48
CA LEU A 17 -3.37 -2.12 -16.63
C LEU A 17 -4.85 -1.89 -16.98
N ARG A 18 -5.50 -0.87 -16.39
CA ARG A 18 -6.90 -0.54 -16.70
C ARG A 18 -7.08 0.07 -18.07
N GLU A 19 -6.18 0.94 -18.51
CA GLU A 19 -6.20 1.49 -19.87
C GLU A 19 -5.94 0.40 -20.91
N MET A 20 -5.00 -0.52 -20.64
CA MET A 20 -4.79 -1.69 -21.47
C MET A 20 -6.06 -2.55 -21.51
N ALA A 21 -6.66 -2.90 -20.37
CA ALA A 21 -7.89 -3.68 -20.33
C ALA A 21 -9.06 -3.01 -21.06
N ARG A 22 -9.15 -1.67 -21.02
CA ARG A 22 -10.13 -0.87 -21.75
C ARG A 22 -9.91 -0.94 -23.26
N SER A 23 -8.67 -0.85 -23.75
CA SER A 23 -8.40 -0.88 -25.20
C SER A 23 -8.74 -2.25 -25.81
N ILE A 24 -8.45 -3.34 -25.11
CA ILE A 24 -8.85 -4.70 -25.53
C ILE A 24 -10.33 -5.02 -25.24
N GLY A 25 -11.08 -4.11 -24.62
CA GLY A 25 -12.50 -4.30 -24.35
C GLY A 25 -12.80 -5.40 -23.33
N ILE A 26 -11.92 -5.62 -22.35
CA ILE A 26 -12.22 -6.45 -21.18
C ILE A 26 -13.31 -5.73 -20.39
N LEU A 27 -14.46 -6.35 -20.20
CA LEU A 27 -15.55 -5.81 -19.39
C LEU A 27 -15.20 -5.90 -17.90
N ARG A 28 -15.77 -5.02 -17.07
CA ARG A 28 -15.54 -4.98 -15.61
C ARG A 28 -14.11 -4.66 -15.16
N TYR A 29 -13.23 -4.22 -16.06
CA TYR A 29 -11.84 -3.81 -15.77
C TYR A 29 -11.69 -2.79 -14.63
N SER A 30 -12.72 -1.96 -14.39
CA SER A 30 -12.73 -1.00 -13.28
C SER A 30 -12.98 -1.62 -11.91
N SER A 31 -13.71 -2.75 -11.84
CA SER A 31 -14.04 -3.45 -10.60
C SER A 31 -13.08 -4.58 -10.25
N GLU A 32 -12.22 -4.99 -11.17
CA GLU A 32 -11.23 -6.05 -10.94
C GLU A 32 -10.03 -5.56 -10.12
N ASN A 33 -9.48 -6.47 -9.32
CA ASN A 33 -8.22 -6.26 -8.60
C ASN A 33 -7.02 -6.43 -9.57
N ARG A 34 -5.81 -6.05 -9.13
CA ARG A 34 -4.61 -6.08 -9.99
C ARG A 34 -4.37 -7.46 -10.59
N GLU A 35 -4.51 -8.51 -9.78
CA GLU A 35 -4.25 -9.90 -10.17
C GLU A 35 -5.24 -10.39 -11.23
N GLY A 36 -6.54 -10.24 -10.98
CA GLY A 36 -7.59 -10.61 -11.94
C GLY A 36 -7.49 -9.81 -13.24
N LEU A 37 -7.09 -8.54 -13.16
CA LEU A 37 -6.88 -7.70 -14.35
C LEU A 37 -5.67 -8.18 -15.16
N THR A 38 -4.56 -8.55 -14.51
CA THR A 38 -3.39 -9.11 -15.22
C THR A 38 -3.69 -10.44 -15.90
N GLU A 39 -4.49 -11.30 -15.25
CA GLU A 39 -4.89 -12.59 -15.80
C GLU A 39 -5.83 -12.43 -16.99
N ALA A 40 -6.83 -11.54 -16.90
CA ALA A 40 -7.75 -11.25 -17.99
C ALA A 40 -7.03 -10.68 -19.23
N ILE A 41 -6.05 -9.80 -19.01
CA ILE A 41 -5.21 -9.25 -20.09
C ILE A 41 -4.36 -10.37 -20.71
N ALA A 42 -3.68 -11.20 -19.91
CA ALA A 42 -2.86 -12.30 -20.42
C ALA A 42 -3.67 -13.33 -21.23
N GLY A 43 -4.91 -13.60 -20.83
CA GLY A 43 -5.85 -14.44 -21.58
C GLY A 43 -6.15 -13.87 -22.97
N ARG A 44 -6.48 -12.58 -23.06
CA ARG A 44 -6.80 -11.92 -24.34
C ARG A 44 -5.58 -11.70 -25.25
N VAL A 45 -4.39 -11.50 -24.68
CA VAL A 45 -3.12 -11.44 -25.44
C VAL A 45 -2.86 -12.76 -26.14
N SER A 46 -3.12 -13.88 -25.45
CA SER A 46 -2.91 -15.23 -25.98
C SER A 46 -3.85 -15.58 -27.13
N ASP A 47 -5.04 -14.98 -27.15
CA ASP A 47 -6.02 -15.08 -28.25
C ASP A 47 -5.69 -14.20 -29.47
N GLY A 48 -4.54 -13.51 -29.48
CA GLY A 48 -4.02 -12.78 -30.65
C GLY A 48 -4.79 -11.52 -31.04
N SER A 49 -5.66 -10.98 -30.18
CA SER A 49 -6.51 -9.82 -30.48
C SER A 49 -5.89 -8.45 -30.19
N LEU A 50 -4.56 -8.34 -30.05
CA LEU A 50 -3.88 -7.07 -29.79
C LEU A 50 -3.31 -6.45 -31.07
N PRO A 51 -3.88 -5.36 -31.61
CA PRO A 51 -3.24 -4.61 -32.68
C PRO A 51 -2.04 -3.80 -32.12
N LEU A 52 -0.93 -3.80 -32.86
CA LEU A 52 0.33 -3.12 -32.52
C LEU A 52 0.18 -1.61 -32.21
N SER A 53 -0.86 -0.96 -32.74
CA SER A 53 -1.16 0.45 -32.50
C SER A 53 -1.60 0.76 -31.06
N ASP A 54 -2.28 -0.18 -30.40
CA ASP A 54 -2.75 0.00 -29.01
C ASP A 54 -1.59 -0.09 -28.01
N LEU A 55 -0.48 -0.73 -28.40
CA LEU A 55 0.75 -0.82 -27.61
C LEU A 55 1.59 0.45 -27.66
N ALA A 56 1.51 1.22 -28.75
CA ALA A 56 2.23 2.49 -28.88
C ALA A 56 1.71 3.54 -27.86
N GLY A 57 0.40 3.61 -27.66
CA GLY A 57 -0.21 4.53 -26.68
C GLY A 57 0.16 4.24 -25.23
N LEU A 58 0.51 2.99 -24.91
CA LEU A 58 0.99 2.61 -23.57
C LEU A 58 2.41 3.08 -23.28
N ALA A 59 3.28 3.09 -24.30
CA ALA A 59 4.64 3.64 -24.16
C ALA A 59 4.59 5.15 -23.93
N ASP A 60 3.70 5.86 -24.63
CA ASP A 60 3.47 7.30 -24.43
C ASP A 60 2.93 7.61 -23.03
N LEU A 61 1.99 6.80 -22.53
CA LEU A 61 1.47 6.93 -21.16
C LEU A 61 2.54 6.66 -20.10
N ALA A 62 3.39 5.64 -20.31
CA ALA A 62 4.48 5.33 -19.40
C ALA A 62 5.55 6.43 -19.38
N ALA A 63 5.87 7.01 -20.54
CA ALA A 63 6.77 8.16 -20.64
C ALA A 63 6.18 9.40 -19.95
N LEU A 64 4.89 9.69 -20.17
CA LEU A 64 4.20 10.81 -19.53
C LEU A 64 4.12 10.62 -18.01
N GLU A 65 3.85 9.42 -17.51
CA GLU A 65 3.84 9.12 -16.07
C GLU A 65 5.23 9.21 -15.43
N ALA A 66 6.30 8.86 -16.16
CA ALA A 66 7.68 9.02 -15.68
C ALA A 66 8.09 10.49 -15.53
N GLU A 67 7.49 11.40 -16.30
CA GLU A 67 7.67 12.84 -16.16
C GLU A 67 6.79 13.45 -15.06
N MET A 68 5.77 12.74 -14.58
CA MET A 68 4.93 13.18 -13.48
C MET A 68 5.62 12.93 -12.13
N SER A 69 5.73 13.98 -11.31
CA SER A 69 6.12 13.78 -9.92
C SER A 69 5.08 12.93 -9.18
N PRO A 70 5.51 12.05 -8.27
CA PRO A 70 4.58 11.28 -7.45
C PRO A 70 3.61 12.21 -6.73
N PRO A 71 2.34 11.80 -6.52
CA PRO A 71 1.37 12.63 -5.83
C PRO A 71 1.94 13.04 -4.47
N PRO A 72 1.77 14.31 -4.05
CA PRO A 72 2.26 14.76 -2.75
C PRO A 72 1.58 13.91 -1.69
N LYS A 73 2.35 13.05 -1.02
CA LYS A 73 1.89 12.43 0.21
C LYS A 73 1.76 13.59 1.21
N PRO A 74 0.62 13.77 1.90
CA PRO A 74 0.60 14.68 3.02
C PRO A 74 1.75 14.28 3.94
N SER A 75 2.51 15.25 4.45
CA SER A 75 3.49 15.00 5.51
C SER A 75 2.69 14.52 6.72
N GLY A 76 2.42 13.21 6.77
CA GLY A 76 1.53 12.62 7.75
C GLY A 76 2.19 12.74 9.11
N GLU A 77 1.54 13.41 10.05
CA GLU A 77 1.98 13.41 11.44
C GLU A 77 1.90 11.99 12.00
N THR A 78 2.83 11.63 12.89
CA THR A 78 2.72 10.37 13.62
C THR A 78 1.52 10.42 14.54
N ARG A 79 0.62 9.43 14.42
CA ARG A 79 -0.62 9.35 15.20
C ARG A 79 -0.92 7.92 15.60
N VAL A 80 -1.60 7.80 16.74
CA VAL A 80 -2.17 6.54 17.23
C VAL A 80 -3.62 6.78 17.61
N VAL A 81 -4.49 5.86 17.23
CA VAL A 81 -5.93 5.88 17.53
C VAL A 81 -6.26 4.61 18.29
N PHE A 82 -6.84 4.77 19.47
CA PHE A 82 -7.28 3.68 20.32
C PHE A 82 -8.81 3.67 20.42
N LEU A 83 -9.45 2.60 19.95
CA LEU A 83 -10.89 2.43 19.95
C LEU A 83 -11.29 1.28 20.89
N PRO A 84 -11.74 1.58 22.13
CA PRO A 84 -12.21 0.55 23.03
C PRO A 84 -13.50 -0.09 22.48
N ARG A 85 -13.58 -1.44 22.53
CA ARG A 85 -14.76 -2.20 22.11
C ARG A 85 -15.56 -2.68 23.32
N ASP A 86 -14.88 -3.31 24.26
CA ASP A 86 -15.43 -3.83 25.52
C ASP A 86 -14.29 -3.87 26.57
N PRO A 87 -14.55 -4.28 27.84
CA PRO A 87 -13.51 -4.28 28.87
C PRO A 87 -12.28 -5.16 28.57
N GLN A 88 -12.35 -6.08 27.60
CA GLN A 88 -11.26 -7.00 27.24
C GLN A 88 -10.64 -6.69 25.86
N TRP A 89 -11.36 -6.02 24.97
CA TRP A 89 -10.94 -5.82 23.58
C TRP A 89 -10.92 -4.35 23.16
N ALA A 90 -9.92 -3.98 22.36
CA ALA A 90 -9.80 -2.70 21.70
C ALA A 90 -9.14 -2.85 20.32
N TYR A 91 -9.43 -1.91 19.42
CA TYR A 91 -8.72 -1.76 18.16
C TYR A 91 -7.73 -0.61 18.26
N VAL A 92 -6.52 -0.82 17.73
CA VAL A 92 -5.48 0.21 17.70
C VAL A 92 -5.04 0.39 16.25
N PHE A 93 -5.05 1.63 15.80
CA PHE A 93 -4.54 2.04 14.49
C PHE A 93 -3.41 3.02 14.70
N TRP A 94 -2.39 2.97 13.87
CA TRP A 94 -1.29 3.91 13.94
C TRP A 94 -0.81 4.26 12.54
N GLU A 95 -0.30 5.47 12.42
CA GLU A 95 0.45 5.94 11.26
C GLU A 95 1.72 6.60 11.80
N ILE A 96 2.87 6.29 11.21
CA ILE A 96 4.15 6.85 11.60
C ILE A 96 4.69 7.63 10.42
N SER A 97 5.02 8.90 10.65
CA SER A 97 5.63 9.75 9.63
C SER A 97 6.96 9.15 9.16
N GLU A 98 7.32 9.39 7.90
CA GLU A 98 8.60 8.91 7.38
C GLU A 98 9.77 9.56 8.13
N ALA A 99 9.66 10.85 8.48
CA ALA A 99 10.66 11.57 9.25
C ALA A 99 10.88 10.98 10.66
N ASP A 100 9.80 10.66 11.39
CA ASP A 100 9.89 10.06 12.73
C ASP A 100 10.44 8.63 12.66
N ARG A 101 10.08 7.90 11.60
CA ARG A 101 10.61 6.56 11.36
C ARG A 101 12.12 6.60 11.10
N GLU A 102 12.58 7.51 10.25
CA GLU A 102 14.00 7.69 9.98
C GLU A 102 14.78 8.14 11.23
N GLU A 103 14.24 9.06 12.03
CA GLU A 103 14.85 9.48 13.29
C GLU A 103 14.94 8.32 14.29
N ALA A 104 13.87 7.54 14.45
CA ALA A 104 13.88 6.35 15.31
C ALA A 104 14.94 5.33 14.86
N LEU A 105 15.06 5.07 13.55
CA LEU A 105 16.09 4.18 12.99
C LEU A 105 17.50 4.74 13.22
N ARG A 106 17.71 6.06 13.08
CA ARG A 106 18.99 6.71 13.41
C ARG A 106 19.36 6.56 14.89
N HIS A 107 18.37 6.54 15.78
CA HIS A 107 18.56 6.22 17.20
C HIS A 107 18.72 4.72 17.50
N GLY A 108 18.73 3.86 16.48
CA GLY A 108 18.95 2.42 16.63
C GLY A 108 17.70 1.63 16.98
N ALA A 109 16.50 2.15 16.68
CA ALA A 109 15.26 1.39 16.84
C ALA A 109 15.28 0.11 15.98
N GLN A 110 14.93 -1.02 16.57
CA GLN A 110 14.92 -2.33 15.90
C GLN A 110 13.53 -2.93 15.76
N GLN A 111 12.58 -2.47 16.58
CA GLN A 111 11.26 -3.09 16.69
C GLN A 111 10.22 -2.03 17.00
N LEU A 112 9.04 -2.19 16.37
CA LEU A 112 7.86 -1.42 16.73
C LEU A 112 7.06 -2.21 17.76
N CYS A 113 6.64 -1.52 18.82
CA CYS A 113 5.81 -2.10 19.86
C CYS A 113 4.67 -1.15 20.23
N LEU A 114 3.50 -1.72 20.54
CA LEU A 114 2.40 -1.03 21.19
C LEU A 114 2.51 -1.25 22.70
N ARG A 115 2.43 -0.17 23.47
CA ARG A 115 2.42 -0.20 24.92
C ARG A 115 1.09 0.31 25.45
N VAL A 116 0.44 -0.49 26.27
CA VAL A 116 -0.84 -0.14 26.91
C VAL A 116 -0.62 -0.17 28.42
N ALA A 117 -1.07 0.87 29.12
CA ALA A 117 -0.99 0.95 30.57
C ALA A 117 -2.27 1.55 31.15
N ASP A 118 -2.61 1.16 32.36
CA ASP A 118 -3.74 1.74 33.08
C ASP A 118 -3.32 3.03 33.77
N VAL A 119 -3.94 4.13 33.37
CA VAL A 119 -3.74 5.48 33.91
C VAL A 119 -4.99 5.98 34.67
N THR A 120 -5.97 5.10 34.88
CA THR A 120 -7.25 5.47 35.47
C THR A 120 -7.07 6.05 36.88
N GLY A 121 -7.56 7.28 37.08
CA GLY A 121 -7.47 7.98 38.36
C GLY A 121 -6.09 8.54 38.69
N LEU A 122 -5.13 8.49 37.77
CA LEU A 122 -3.76 8.98 37.95
C LEU A 122 -3.54 10.30 37.21
N ALA A 123 -2.68 11.16 37.76
CA ALA A 123 -2.33 12.45 37.18
C ALA A 123 -0.92 12.45 36.59
N GLY A 124 -0.66 13.37 35.64
CA GLY A 124 0.69 13.64 35.14
C GLY A 124 1.31 12.50 34.30
N GLY A 125 0.50 11.65 33.68
CA GLY A 125 0.99 10.55 32.85
C GLY A 125 1.56 9.37 33.64
N SER A 126 1.32 9.32 34.95
CA SER A 126 1.65 8.14 35.76
C SER A 126 0.71 6.97 35.43
N SER A 127 1.23 5.75 35.55
CA SER A 127 0.47 4.51 35.35
C SER A 127 0.55 3.62 36.60
N HIS A 128 -0.43 2.75 36.77
CA HIS A 128 -0.44 1.79 37.86
C HIS A 128 0.70 0.78 37.69
N PRO A 129 1.39 0.38 38.77
CA PRO A 129 2.42 -0.65 38.71
C PRO A 129 1.90 -1.93 38.08
N HIS A 130 2.73 -2.59 37.27
CA HIS A 130 2.42 -3.88 36.63
C HIS A 130 1.23 -3.87 35.65
N THR A 131 0.74 -2.70 35.24
CA THR A 131 -0.32 -2.60 34.22
C THR A 131 0.21 -2.39 32.81
N LEU A 132 1.50 -2.10 32.66
CA LEU A 132 2.14 -1.96 31.35
C LEU A 132 2.19 -3.31 30.64
N GLN A 133 1.56 -3.37 29.48
CA GLN A 133 1.64 -4.47 28.54
C GLN A 133 2.30 -4.00 27.26
N GLU A 134 3.24 -4.77 26.74
CA GLU A 134 3.94 -4.50 25.49
C GLU A 134 3.62 -5.59 24.48
N VAL A 135 3.25 -5.17 23.28
CA VAL A 135 2.95 -6.05 22.16
C VAL A 135 3.82 -5.64 20.99
N VAL A 136 4.68 -6.55 20.56
CA VAL A 136 5.45 -6.40 19.32
C VAL A 136 4.51 -6.44 18.13
N VAL A 137 4.64 -5.48 17.22
CA VAL A 137 3.83 -5.38 16.01
C VAL A 137 4.70 -5.28 14.76
N ASP A 138 4.11 -5.56 13.60
CA ASP A 138 4.79 -5.34 12.32
C ASP A 138 4.99 -3.83 12.09
N SER A 139 6.19 -3.47 11.65
CA SER A 139 6.55 -2.10 11.31
C SER A 139 5.97 -1.64 9.96
N HIS A 140 5.44 -2.56 9.14
CA HIS A 140 4.85 -2.29 7.81
C HIS A 140 3.34 -2.53 7.73
N ALA A 141 2.66 -2.67 8.89
CA ALA A 141 1.21 -2.82 8.97
C ALA A 141 0.44 -1.57 8.51
#